data_AF-A0AA90EWJ9-F1
#
_entry.id   AF-A0AA90EWJ9-F1
#
_cell.length_a   1.000
_cell.length_b   1.000
_cell.length_c   1.000
_cell.angle_alpha   90.00
_cell.angle_beta   90.00
_cell.angle_gamma   90.00
#
_symmetry.space_group_name_H-M   'P 1'
#
loop_
_entity.id
_entity.type
_entity.pdbx_description
1 polymer ?
#
loop_
_entity_poly.entity_id
_entity_poly.type
_entity_poly.pdbx_seq_one_letter_code
_entity_poly.pdbx_strand_id
1 'polypeptide(L)'
;MTTMLDSLFKRIGYKPGQQVTFADLPEFLSLLALQFPFENGAVLRNERISMTKTELTKALLNNKRGGLCYDLNAFLYYVLTELGFSVHMVRGTVFNAKEQEWALTGTHVAVILREGDETYLLDTGFGINLPLAPVPFSGEPITSKTGAYRIRKTKTDKGDYLLEMDKGEGWQIGYAFSLTPIDEAALTCVRDAIFDEEASPFNKNPLASKLTKDGKLILSKDHFTKQTGSDLAKEEVNAGDFQTIFIQAFFD
;
A
#
# COMPACT_ATOMS: atom_id res chain seq x y z
N MET A 1 2.83 -8.22 24.44
CA MET A 1 2.37 -7.54 23.21
C MET A 1 2.50 -6.05 23.47
N THR A 2 2.99 -5.29 22.49
CA THR A 2 3.27 -3.84 22.62
C THR A 2 2.00 -3.02 22.40
N THR A 3 1.95 -1.78 22.90
CA THR A 3 0.80 -0.87 22.73
C THR A 3 0.40 -0.65 21.27
N MET A 4 1.36 -0.69 20.33
CA MET A 4 1.13 -0.60 18.89
C MET A 4 0.35 -1.80 18.35
N LEU A 5 0.87 -3.02 18.53
CA LEU A 5 0.21 -4.26 18.12
C LEU A 5 -1.18 -4.42 18.75
N ASP A 6 -1.36 -4.12 20.04
CA ASP A 6 -2.66 -4.23 20.71
C ASP A 6 -3.70 -3.29 20.04
N SER A 7 -3.30 -2.05 19.78
CA SER A 7 -4.14 -1.04 19.11
C SER A 7 -4.45 -1.43 17.66
N LEU A 8 -3.46 -1.98 16.96
CA LEU A 8 -3.62 -2.46 15.60
C LEU A 8 -4.60 -3.63 15.54
N PHE A 9 -4.38 -4.67 16.35
CA PHE A 9 -5.22 -5.87 16.39
C PHE A 9 -6.67 -5.51 16.70
N LYS A 10 -6.89 -4.61 17.66
CA LYS A 10 -8.22 -4.06 17.93
C LYS A 10 -8.82 -3.36 16.71
N ARG A 11 -8.06 -2.49 16.03
CA ARG A 11 -8.52 -1.73 14.86
C ARG A 11 -8.88 -2.64 13.70
N ILE A 12 -8.09 -3.69 13.46
CA ILE A 12 -8.32 -4.61 12.34
C ILE A 12 -9.23 -5.80 12.69
N GLY A 13 -9.70 -5.87 13.94
CA GLY A 13 -10.54 -6.97 14.41
C GLY A 13 -9.81 -8.32 14.48
N TYR A 14 -8.47 -8.31 14.48
CA TYR A 14 -7.66 -9.51 14.60
C TYR A 14 -7.62 -9.94 16.07
N LYS A 15 -8.04 -11.18 16.33
CA LYS A 15 -8.04 -11.76 17.68
C LYS A 15 -6.82 -12.65 17.80
N PRO A 16 -5.73 -12.22 18.47
CA PRO A 16 -4.56 -13.05 18.62
C PRO A 16 -4.91 -14.25 19.50
N GLY A 17 -4.99 -15.44 18.92
CA GLY A 17 -5.01 -16.70 19.66
C GLY A 17 -3.60 -17.18 20.03
N GLN A 18 -2.61 -16.83 19.20
CA GLN A 18 -1.18 -17.17 19.28
C GLN A 18 -0.36 -16.05 18.59
N GLN A 19 0.97 -16.22 18.48
CA GLN A 19 1.84 -15.35 17.69
C GLN A 19 1.43 -15.41 16.20
N VAL A 20 1.45 -14.25 15.50
CA VAL A 20 1.24 -14.19 14.05
C VAL A 20 2.42 -14.88 13.35
N THR A 21 2.13 -15.90 12.55
CA THR A 21 3.10 -16.68 11.78
C THR A 21 3.05 -16.32 10.30
N PHE A 22 3.98 -16.85 9.50
CA PHE A 22 3.98 -16.67 8.05
C PHE A 22 2.65 -17.11 7.41
N ALA A 23 2.04 -18.19 7.92
CA ALA A 23 0.78 -18.72 7.41
C ALA A 23 -0.41 -17.76 7.64
N ASP A 24 -0.31 -16.86 8.61
CA ASP A 24 -1.36 -15.88 8.94
C ASP A 24 -1.29 -14.62 8.06
N LEU A 25 -0.17 -14.40 7.35
CA LEU A 25 0.07 -13.17 6.58
C LEU A 25 -1.01 -12.88 5.52
N PRO A 26 -1.57 -13.85 4.78
CA PRO A 26 -2.64 -13.54 3.82
C PRO A 26 -3.90 -12.96 4.46
N GLU A 27 -4.33 -13.52 5.60
CA GLU A 27 -5.46 -12.97 6.36
C GLU A 27 -5.09 -11.60 6.94
N PHE A 28 -3.91 -11.49 7.55
CA PHE A 28 -3.45 -10.27 8.18
C PHE A 28 -3.36 -9.09 7.20
N LEU A 29 -2.75 -9.29 6.03
CA LEU A 29 -2.66 -8.30 4.95
C LEU A 29 -4.05 -7.92 4.41
N SER A 30 -4.96 -8.90 4.31
CA SER A 30 -6.34 -8.65 3.93
C SER A 30 -7.06 -7.75 4.93
N LEU A 31 -6.89 -7.99 6.24
CA LEU A 31 -7.48 -7.16 7.28
C LEU A 31 -6.91 -5.73 7.29
N LEU A 32 -5.61 -5.56 7.05
CA LEU A 32 -5.00 -4.23 6.87
C LEU A 32 -5.65 -3.49 5.70
N ALA A 33 -5.78 -4.13 4.54
CA ALA A 33 -6.34 -3.52 3.33
C ALA A 33 -7.82 -3.10 3.46
N LEU A 34 -8.56 -3.70 4.40
CA LEU A 34 -9.94 -3.31 4.71
C LEU A 34 -10.04 -2.08 5.62
N GLN A 35 -8.98 -1.77 6.35
CA GLN A 35 -8.98 -0.75 7.42
C GLN A 35 -8.15 0.49 7.12
N PHE A 36 -7.11 0.35 6.30
CA PHE A 36 -6.21 1.45 5.97
C PHE A 36 -6.42 1.84 4.49
N PRO A 37 -7.05 3.00 4.23
CA PRO A 37 -7.16 3.48 2.87
C PRO A 37 -5.81 3.95 2.31
N PHE A 38 -5.63 3.78 1.01
CA PHE A 38 -4.61 4.50 0.26
C PHE A 38 -5.14 5.91 -0.05
N GLU A 39 -4.49 6.97 0.43
CA GLU A 39 -4.97 8.36 0.27
C GLU A 39 -3.84 9.39 0.34
N ASN A 40 -4.04 10.55 -0.30
CA ASN A 40 -3.04 11.62 -0.39
C ASN A 40 -3.39 12.91 0.38
N GLY A 41 -4.33 12.86 1.33
CA GLY A 41 -4.82 14.03 2.06
C GLY A 41 -3.74 14.77 2.84
N ALA A 42 -2.77 14.04 3.42
CA ALA A 42 -1.62 14.66 4.09
C ALA A 42 -0.76 15.49 3.12
N VAL A 43 -0.58 15.02 1.88
CA VAL A 43 0.14 15.74 0.82
C VAL A 43 -0.55 17.05 0.49
N LEU A 44 -1.87 16.99 0.26
CA LEU A 44 -2.67 18.17 -0.12
C LEU A 44 -2.79 19.21 0.99
N ARG A 45 -2.71 18.79 2.26
CA ARG A 45 -2.65 19.70 3.42
C ARG A 45 -1.23 20.10 3.81
N ASN A 46 -0.22 19.66 3.06
CA ASN A 46 1.21 19.85 3.36
C ASN A 46 1.59 19.38 4.78
N GLU A 47 0.96 18.30 5.25
CA GLU A 47 1.19 17.68 6.56
C GLU A 47 2.30 16.61 6.47
N ARG A 48 3.55 17.02 6.71
CA ARG A 48 4.71 16.12 6.66
C ARG A 48 4.90 15.35 7.96
N ILE A 49 4.25 14.19 8.04
CA ILE A 49 4.41 13.26 9.17
C ILE A 49 5.85 12.74 9.18
N SER A 50 6.46 12.67 10.36
CA SER A 50 7.81 12.11 10.51
C SER A 50 7.81 10.62 10.17
N MET A 51 8.79 10.16 9.39
CA MET A 51 8.90 8.78 8.92
C MET A 51 9.49 7.85 9.98
N THR A 52 9.11 8.04 11.24
CA THR A 52 9.53 7.23 12.39
C THR A 52 8.41 6.29 12.82
N LYS A 53 8.77 5.17 13.47
CA LYS A 53 7.79 4.22 14.03
C LYS A 53 6.70 4.91 14.85
N THR A 54 7.10 5.79 15.78
CA THR A 54 6.19 6.44 16.73
C THR A 54 5.17 7.33 16.03
N GLU A 55 5.62 8.22 15.13
CA GLU A 55 4.73 9.19 14.49
C GLU A 55 3.83 8.53 13.44
N LEU A 56 4.34 7.57 12.65
CA LEU A 56 3.51 6.80 11.72
C LEU A 56 2.45 5.99 12.45
N THR A 57 2.81 5.32 13.56
CA THR A 57 1.86 4.56 14.39
C THR A 57 0.76 5.47 14.93
N LYS A 58 1.14 6.61 15.53
CA LYS A 58 0.18 7.58 16.04
C LYS A 58 -0.74 8.08 14.93
N ALA A 59 -0.18 8.42 13.77
CA ALA A 59 -0.95 8.98 12.68
C ALA A 59 -1.93 7.94 12.09
N LEU A 60 -1.48 6.71 11.86
CA LEU A 60 -2.30 5.69 11.21
C LEU A 60 -3.30 5.01 12.16
N LEU A 61 -2.97 4.77 13.43
CA LEU A 61 -3.86 4.07 14.36
C LEU A 61 -4.88 4.98 15.05
N ASN A 62 -4.50 6.21 15.38
CA ASN A 62 -5.33 7.06 16.25
C ASN A 62 -6.26 8.01 15.48
N ASN A 63 -6.08 8.13 14.16
CA ASN A 63 -6.86 9.03 13.33
C ASN A 63 -7.65 8.25 12.26
N LYS A 64 -8.78 8.82 11.81
CA LYS A 64 -9.51 8.39 10.61
C LYS A 64 -8.74 8.84 9.35
N ARG A 65 -7.57 8.24 9.13
CA ARG A 65 -6.71 8.48 7.96
C ARG A 65 -6.10 7.20 7.42
N GLY A 66 -5.54 7.33 6.22
CA GLY A 66 -4.72 6.33 5.58
C GLY A 66 -3.32 6.88 5.30
N GLY A 67 -2.79 6.56 4.14
CA GLY A 67 -1.59 7.19 3.61
C GLY A 67 -1.22 6.68 2.23
N LEU A 68 -0.06 7.10 1.73
CA LEU A 68 0.49 6.59 0.48
C LEU A 68 1.39 5.39 0.74
N CYS A 69 2.03 4.85 -0.31
CA CYS A 69 2.84 3.63 -0.19
C CYS A 69 3.97 3.75 0.85
N TYR A 70 4.61 4.91 0.96
CA TYR A 70 5.64 5.17 1.96
C TYR A 70 5.09 5.24 3.39
N ASP A 71 3.83 5.62 3.60
CA ASP A 71 3.20 5.58 4.93
C ASP A 71 2.80 4.14 5.28
N LEU A 72 2.07 3.49 4.36
CA LEU A 72 1.43 2.19 4.59
C LEU A 72 2.46 1.06 4.67
N ASN A 73 3.45 1.04 3.77
CA ASN A 73 4.47 -0.01 3.79
C ASN A 73 5.55 0.21 4.85
N ALA A 74 5.82 1.46 5.26
CA ALA A 74 6.65 1.70 6.43
C ALA A 74 5.96 1.27 7.72
N PHE A 75 4.66 1.55 7.84
CA PHE A 75 3.87 1.05 8.96
C PHE A 75 3.83 -0.48 8.98
N LEU A 76 3.61 -1.13 7.83
CA LEU A 76 3.70 -2.59 7.70
C LEU A 76 5.07 -3.10 8.14
N TYR A 77 6.16 -2.47 7.72
CA TYR A 77 7.52 -2.82 8.14
C TYR A 77 7.69 -2.81 9.67
N TYR A 78 7.23 -1.75 10.35
CA TYR A 78 7.32 -1.67 11.81
C TYR A 78 6.45 -2.72 12.51
N VAL A 79 5.24 -2.99 11.98
CA VAL A 79 4.35 -4.04 12.49
C VAL A 79 5.02 -5.40 12.37
N LEU A 80 5.54 -5.75 11.20
CA LEU A 80 6.17 -7.05 10.95
C LEU A 80 7.44 -7.23 11.79
N THR A 81 8.24 -6.17 11.94
CA THR A 81 9.42 -6.19 12.82
C THR A 81 9.02 -6.46 14.27
N GLU A 82 7.94 -5.84 14.77
CA GLU A 82 7.45 -6.05 16.13
C GLU A 82 6.79 -7.42 16.35
N LEU A 83 6.28 -8.04 15.27
CA LEU A 83 5.83 -9.44 15.26
C LEU A 83 6.99 -10.45 15.20
N GLY A 84 8.23 -9.97 15.02
CA GLY A 84 9.45 -10.78 15.00
C GLY A 84 9.87 -11.28 13.61
N PHE A 85 9.25 -10.79 12.54
CA PHE A 85 9.64 -11.15 11.18
C PHE A 85 10.94 -10.46 10.75
N SER A 86 11.72 -11.14 9.91
CA SER A 86 12.93 -10.59 9.29
C SER A 86 12.57 -9.81 8.04
N VAL A 87 12.41 -8.49 8.18
CA VAL A 87 11.95 -7.59 7.11
C VAL A 87 12.87 -6.40 6.88
N HIS A 88 12.84 -5.85 5.67
CA HIS A 88 13.40 -4.53 5.36
C HIS A 88 12.57 -3.84 4.27
N MET A 89 12.65 -2.51 4.21
CA MET A 89 11.99 -1.73 3.16
C MET A 89 12.90 -1.60 1.93
N VAL A 90 12.28 -1.47 0.76
CA VAL A 90 12.96 -1.21 -0.52
C VAL A 90 12.25 -0.12 -1.32
N ARG A 91 12.99 0.55 -2.21
CA ARG A 91 12.45 1.50 -3.18
C ARG A 91 12.08 0.83 -4.50
N GLY A 92 11.04 1.36 -5.13
CA GLY A 92 10.63 1.02 -6.48
C GLY A 92 10.12 2.23 -7.27
N THR A 93 9.80 1.99 -8.53
CA THR A 93 9.22 2.98 -9.44
C THR A 93 8.01 2.36 -10.13
N VAL A 94 6.84 2.98 -9.98
CA VAL A 94 5.60 2.52 -10.61
C VAL A 94 5.67 2.71 -12.12
N PHE A 95 5.16 1.74 -12.87
CA PHE A 95 4.95 1.85 -14.31
C PHE A 95 3.50 2.25 -14.58
N ASN A 96 3.30 3.33 -15.34
CA ASN A 96 1.99 3.73 -15.81
C ASN A 96 1.69 3.02 -17.14
N ALA A 97 0.97 1.90 -17.07
CA ALA A 97 0.63 1.11 -18.25
C ALA A 97 -0.23 1.88 -19.28
N LYS A 98 -0.99 2.90 -18.87
CA LYS A 98 -1.82 3.69 -19.79
C LYS A 98 -0.98 4.64 -20.64
N GLU A 99 -0.05 5.33 -19.99
CA GLU A 99 0.83 6.31 -20.63
C GLU A 99 2.14 5.69 -21.13
N GLN A 100 2.38 4.40 -20.87
CA GLN A 100 3.57 3.64 -21.26
C GLN A 100 4.88 4.28 -20.76
N GLU A 101 4.86 4.84 -19.55
CA GLU A 101 5.97 5.55 -18.95
C GLU A 101 6.18 5.20 -17.46
N TRP A 102 7.38 5.44 -16.96
CA TRP A 102 7.67 5.33 -15.53
C TRP A 102 7.18 6.57 -14.79
N ALA A 103 6.56 6.36 -13.63
CA ALA A 103 6.26 7.43 -12.70
C ALA A 103 7.54 8.02 -12.09
N LEU A 104 7.37 8.98 -11.18
CA LEU A 104 8.48 9.59 -10.44
C LEU A 104 9.41 8.52 -9.86
N THR A 105 10.69 8.62 -10.19
CA THR A 105 11.66 7.54 -9.96
C THR A 105 11.91 7.33 -8.47
N GLY A 106 11.85 6.07 -8.03
CA GLY A 106 12.23 5.67 -6.68
C GLY A 106 11.23 6.07 -5.60
N THR A 107 10.00 6.45 -5.94
CA THR A 107 9.00 6.92 -4.97
C THR A 107 7.96 5.88 -4.56
N HIS A 108 8.08 4.63 -5.03
CA HIS A 108 7.34 3.52 -4.44
C HIS A 108 8.14 2.89 -3.31
N VAL A 109 7.46 2.41 -2.26
CA VAL A 109 8.06 1.67 -1.16
C VAL A 109 7.35 0.34 -1.06
N ALA A 110 8.10 -0.74 -0.85
CA ALA A 110 7.57 -2.08 -0.56
C ALA A 110 8.40 -2.73 0.58
N VAL A 111 7.91 -3.86 1.11
CA VAL A 111 8.60 -4.59 2.18
C VAL A 111 9.08 -5.94 1.64
N ILE A 112 10.32 -6.28 1.93
CA ILE A 112 10.90 -7.60 1.67
C ILE A 112 10.95 -8.38 2.97
N LEU A 113 10.44 -9.61 2.94
CA LEU A 113 10.42 -10.55 4.04
C LEU A 113 11.32 -11.75 3.71
N ARG A 114 12.11 -12.19 4.69
CA ARG A 114 12.79 -13.50 4.66
C ARG A 114 12.10 -14.47 5.62
N GLU A 115 11.77 -15.65 5.11
CA GLU A 115 11.21 -16.76 5.87
C GLU A 115 12.02 -18.02 5.54
N GLY A 116 12.83 -18.49 6.47
CA GLY A 116 13.84 -19.51 6.18
C GLY A 116 14.81 -19.05 5.09
N ASP A 117 14.97 -19.87 4.05
CA ASP A 117 15.80 -19.57 2.87
C ASP A 117 15.03 -18.83 1.75
N GLU A 118 13.72 -18.61 1.95
CA GLU A 118 12.84 -18.00 0.95
C GLU A 118 12.69 -16.49 1.17
N THR A 119 12.48 -15.78 0.07
CA THR A 119 12.28 -14.32 0.07
C THR A 119 10.93 -13.98 -0.57
N TYR A 120 10.23 -13.02 0.03
CA TYR A 120 8.91 -12.58 -0.39
C TYR A 120 8.83 -11.06 -0.44
N LEU A 121 7.99 -10.54 -1.33
CA LEU A 121 7.57 -9.15 -1.35
C LEU A 121 6.18 -9.01 -0.72
N LEU A 122 6.03 -8.02 0.16
CA LEU A 122 4.77 -7.63 0.76
C LEU A 122 4.48 -6.17 0.41
N ASP A 123 3.23 -5.90 0.05
CA ASP A 123 2.79 -4.57 -0.34
C ASP A 123 1.33 -4.34 0.07
N THR A 124 1.11 -3.34 0.90
CA THR A 124 -0.20 -2.82 1.33
C THR A 124 -0.43 -1.38 0.85
N GLY A 125 0.50 -0.85 0.06
CA GLY A 125 0.58 0.55 -0.35
C GLY A 125 0.35 0.80 -1.83
N PHE A 126 0.08 -0.22 -2.65
CA PHE A 126 -0.08 -0.08 -4.10
C PHE A 126 -1.51 0.24 -4.55
N GLY A 127 -2.18 1.17 -3.84
CA GLY A 127 -3.59 1.52 -4.11
C GLY A 127 -4.53 0.33 -3.91
N ILE A 128 -5.34 0.03 -4.93
CA ILE A 128 -6.21 -1.17 -4.95
C ILE A 128 -5.55 -2.42 -5.57
N ASN A 129 -4.29 -2.29 -6.03
CA ASN A 129 -3.53 -3.36 -6.67
C ASN A 129 -2.72 -4.14 -5.61
N LEU A 130 -3.42 -4.74 -4.65
CA LEU A 130 -2.78 -5.37 -3.50
C LEU A 130 -2.69 -6.89 -3.67
N PRO A 131 -1.50 -7.50 -3.58
CA PRO A 131 -1.35 -8.95 -3.59
C PRO A 131 -2.14 -9.68 -2.50
N LEU A 132 -2.30 -9.06 -1.32
CA LEU A 132 -2.94 -9.63 -0.12
C LEU A 132 -2.31 -10.93 0.40
N ALA A 133 -1.12 -11.28 -0.08
CA ALA A 133 -0.30 -12.39 0.40
C ALA A 133 1.18 -12.11 0.06
N PRO A 134 2.14 -12.74 0.74
CA PRO A 134 3.55 -12.66 0.36
C PRO A 134 3.76 -13.16 -1.08
N VAL A 135 4.36 -12.33 -1.93
CA VAL A 135 4.66 -12.70 -3.34
C VAL A 135 6.06 -13.33 -3.39
N PRO A 136 6.21 -14.60 -3.78
CA PRO A 136 7.49 -15.29 -3.71
C PRO A 136 8.45 -14.85 -4.81
N PHE A 137 9.74 -14.79 -4.48
CA PHE A 137 10.80 -14.50 -5.46
C PHE A 137 11.11 -15.67 -6.40
N SER A 138 10.55 -16.86 -6.16
CA SER A 138 10.57 -18.00 -7.09
C SER A 138 9.92 -17.65 -8.44
N GLY A 139 9.06 -16.62 -8.48
CA GLY A 139 8.32 -16.20 -9.66
C GLY A 139 6.99 -16.93 -9.83
N GLU A 140 6.64 -17.83 -8.90
CA GLU A 140 5.33 -18.45 -8.85
C GLU A 140 4.23 -17.39 -8.64
N PRO A 141 3.19 -17.37 -9.51
CA PRO A 141 2.08 -16.45 -9.33
C PRO A 141 1.29 -16.75 -8.05
N ILE A 142 0.92 -15.70 -7.33
CA ILE A 142 -0.10 -15.75 -6.29
C ILE A 142 -1.36 -15.06 -6.81
N THR A 143 -2.53 -15.50 -6.35
CA THR A 143 -3.82 -14.91 -6.75
C THR A 143 -4.58 -14.44 -5.52
N SER A 144 -5.19 -13.27 -5.62
CA SER A 144 -6.14 -12.76 -4.64
C SER A 144 -7.35 -12.15 -5.34
N LYS A 145 -8.28 -11.60 -4.56
CA LYS A 145 -9.47 -10.93 -5.10
C LYS A 145 -9.19 -9.70 -5.97
N THR A 146 -7.95 -9.19 -5.98
CA THR A 146 -7.56 -8.00 -6.76
C THR A 146 -6.83 -8.35 -8.07
N GLY A 147 -6.51 -9.62 -8.29
CA GLY A 147 -5.76 -10.11 -9.45
C GLY A 147 -4.71 -11.17 -9.08
N ALA A 148 -3.96 -11.60 -10.09
CA ALA A 148 -2.76 -12.41 -9.92
C ALA A 148 -1.51 -11.52 -9.91
N TYR A 149 -0.49 -11.91 -9.14
CA TYR A 149 0.74 -11.15 -8.98
C TYR A 149 1.94 -12.09 -9.03
N ARG A 150 3.05 -11.64 -9.61
CA ARG A 150 4.31 -12.40 -9.60
C ARG A 150 5.52 -11.47 -9.63
N ILE A 151 6.65 -11.99 -9.18
CA ILE A 151 7.94 -11.32 -9.32
C ILE A 151 8.67 -11.85 -10.54
N ARG A 152 9.26 -10.95 -11.32
CA ARG A 152 10.17 -11.29 -12.42
C ARG A 152 11.54 -10.66 -12.16
N LYS A 153 12.59 -11.46 -12.22
CA LYS A 153 13.98 -10.95 -12.22
C LYS A 153 14.32 -10.41 -13.62
N THR A 154 14.00 -9.14 -13.83
CA THR A 154 14.21 -8.44 -15.10
C THR A 154 14.87 -7.10 -14.82
N LYS A 155 16.09 -6.92 -15.32
CA LYS A 155 16.82 -5.66 -15.15
C LYS A 155 16.22 -4.56 -16.02
N THR A 156 15.96 -3.42 -15.39
CA THR A 156 15.52 -2.17 -16.03
C THR A 156 16.43 -1.03 -15.58
N ASP A 157 16.20 0.18 -16.09
CA ASP A 157 16.85 1.38 -15.56
C ASP A 157 16.28 1.82 -14.19
N LYS A 158 15.19 1.18 -13.72
CA LYS A 158 14.50 1.48 -12.46
C LYS A 158 14.67 0.42 -11.36
N GLY A 159 15.30 -0.72 -11.65
CA GLY A 159 15.50 -1.82 -10.70
C GLY A 159 15.85 -3.15 -11.36
N ASP A 160 16.17 -4.15 -10.54
CA ASP A 160 16.58 -5.49 -10.99
C ASP A 160 15.41 -6.50 -11.03
N TYR A 161 14.26 -6.11 -10.48
CA TYR A 161 13.05 -6.92 -10.37
C TYR A 161 11.82 -6.11 -10.79
N LEU A 162 10.81 -6.83 -11.28
CA LEU A 162 9.48 -6.31 -11.56
C LEU A 162 8.45 -7.04 -10.69
N LEU A 163 7.52 -6.30 -10.10
CA LEU A 163 6.23 -6.86 -9.73
C LEU A 163 5.30 -6.71 -10.94
N GLU A 164 4.81 -7.84 -11.44
CA GLU A 164 3.78 -7.89 -12.48
C GLU A 164 2.43 -8.25 -11.87
N MET A 165 1.36 -7.75 -12.48
CA MET A 165 -0.02 -8.08 -12.11
C MET A 165 -0.83 -8.47 -13.35
N ASP A 166 -1.81 -9.35 -13.18
CA ASP A 166 -2.78 -9.74 -14.20
C ASP A 166 -4.19 -9.70 -13.60
N LYS A 167 -5.09 -8.98 -14.27
CA LYS A 167 -6.50 -8.83 -13.88
C LYS A 167 -7.47 -9.54 -14.84
N GLY A 168 -6.97 -10.48 -15.63
CA GLY A 168 -7.70 -11.18 -16.68
C GLY A 168 -7.40 -10.68 -18.10
N GLU A 169 -6.46 -9.75 -18.25
CA GLU A 169 -6.08 -9.13 -19.53
C GLU A 169 -4.62 -9.46 -19.93
N GLY A 170 -3.96 -10.32 -19.15
CA GLY A 170 -2.55 -10.66 -19.29
C GLY A 170 -1.66 -9.88 -18.33
N TRP A 171 -0.42 -10.34 -18.24
CA TRP A 171 0.58 -9.78 -17.33
C TRP A 171 1.00 -8.38 -17.75
N GLN A 172 0.92 -7.44 -16.80
CA GLN A 172 1.34 -6.05 -16.95
C GLN A 172 2.33 -5.68 -15.84
N ILE A 173 3.25 -4.77 -16.15
CA ILE A 173 4.19 -4.24 -15.15
C ILE A 173 3.42 -3.37 -14.16
N GLY A 174 3.55 -3.69 -12.87
CA GLY A 174 3.11 -2.82 -11.79
C GLY A 174 4.21 -1.82 -11.42
N TYR A 175 5.36 -2.32 -11.00
CA TYR A 175 6.53 -1.49 -10.68
C TYR A 175 7.85 -2.26 -10.78
N ALA A 176 8.93 -1.53 -11.01
CA ALA A 176 10.29 -2.03 -10.86
C ALA A 176 10.82 -1.72 -9.46
N PHE A 177 11.71 -2.56 -8.93
CA PHE A 177 12.36 -2.33 -7.63
C PHE A 177 13.74 -2.98 -7.55
N SER A 178 14.52 -2.55 -6.56
CA SER A 178 15.81 -3.15 -6.21
C SER A 178 15.76 -3.71 -4.78
N LEU A 179 16.71 -4.57 -4.44
CA LEU A 179 16.79 -5.17 -3.10
C LEU A 179 17.66 -4.35 -2.13
N THR A 180 18.05 -3.13 -2.50
CA THR A 180 18.82 -2.26 -1.62
C THR A 180 17.94 -1.79 -0.46
N PRO A 181 18.27 -2.14 0.80
CA PRO A 181 17.49 -1.70 1.95
C PRO A 181 17.48 -0.18 2.06
N ILE A 182 16.35 0.37 2.51
CA ILE A 182 16.20 1.79 2.81
C ILE A 182 15.87 2.01 4.28
N ASP A 183 16.32 3.13 4.82
CA ASP A 183 16.06 3.56 6.19
C ASP A 183 15.06 4.74 6.23
N GLU A 184 14.83 5.29 7.43
CA GLU A 184 13.91 6.41 7.65
C GLU A 184 14.35 7.70 6.91
N ALA A 185 15.65 7.89 6.69
CA ALA A 185 16.17 9.04 5.95
C ALA A 185 15.83 8.92 4.46
N ALA A 186 16.08 7.77 3.85
CA ALA A 186 15.67 7.49 2.48
C ALA A 186 14.14 7.53 2.31
N LEU A 187 13.38 7.04 3.30
CA LEU A 187 11.92 7.12 3.31
C LEU A 187 11.43 8.57 3.37
N THR A 188 12.10 9.43 4.15
CA THR A 188 11.86 10.87 4.19
C THR A 188 12.09 11.52 2.83
N CYS A 189 13.16 11.15 2.11
CA CYS A 189 13.39 11.62 0.75
C CYS A 189 12.28 11.18 -0.22
N VAL A 190 11.75 9.96 -0.10
CA VAL A 190 10.62 9.48 -0.91
C VAL A 190 9.38 10.33 -0.66
N ARG A 191 9.03 10.55 0.61
CA ARG A 191 7.90 11.42 0.99
C ARG A 191 8.08 12.80 0.40
N ASP A 192 9.24 13.43 0.61
CA ASP A 192 9.46 14.80 0.18
C ASP A 192 9.41 14.94 -1.34
N ALA A 193 9.96 13.99 -2.09
CA ALA A 193 9.81 13.96 -3.55
C ALA A 193 8.32 13.91 -3.97
N ILE A 194 7.48 13.14 -3.30
CA ILE A 194 6.04 13.09 -3.60
C ILE A 194 5.33 14.42 -3.29
N PHE A 195 5.74 15.14 -2.24
CA PHE A 195 5.18 16.44 -1.91
C PHE A 195 5.63 17.53 -2.90
N ASP A 196 6.92 17.54 -3.23
CA ASP A 196 7.58 18.70 -3.82
C ASP A 196 7.74 18.63 -5.34
N GLU A 197 7.89 17.42 -5.90
CA GLU A 197 8.15 17.28 -7.33
C GLU A 197 6.90 17.60 -8.15
N GLU A 198 7.07 18.43 -9.18
CA GLU A 198 6.00 18.81 -10.09
C GLU A 198 5.42 17.60 -10.83
N ALA A 199 6.26 16.59 -11.12
CA ALA A 199 5.84 15.35 -11.76
C ALA A 199 5.04 14.41 -10.83
N SER A 200 4.96 14.69 -9.52
CA SER A 200 4.17 13.86 -8.60
C SER A 200 2.68 13.92 -8.95
N PRO A 201 2.00 12.78 -9.11
CA PRO A 201 0.55 12.75 -9.32
C PRO A 201 -0.23 13.00 -8.02
N PHE A 202 0.42 12.81 -6.86
CA PHE A 202 -0.26 12.80 -5.56
C PHE A 202 -0.33 14.18 -4.90
N ASN A 203 0.33 15.21 -5.43
CA ASN A 203 0.24 16.60 -4.93
C ASN A 203 -0.71 17.48 -5.80
N LYS A 204 -1.53 16.86 -6.67
CA LYS A 204 -2.41 17.57 -7.62
C LYS A 204 -3.87 17.59 -7.22
N ASN A 205 -4.48 16.41 -7.06
CA ASN A 205 -5.91 16.25 -6.82
C ASN A 205 -6.15 15.23 -5.71
N PRO A 206 -7.24 15.36 -4.92
CA PRO A 206 -7.58 14.41 -3.88
C PRO A 206 -7.92 13.05 -4.46
N LEU A 207 -7.35 12.02 -3.84
CA LEU A 207 -7.47 10.62 -4.22
C LEU A 207 -7.51 9.78 -2.94
N ALA A 208 -8.50 8.90 -2.84
CA ALA A 208 -8.56 7.86 -1.84
C ALA A 208 -9.06 6.55 -2.46
N SER A 209 -8.54 5.42 -2.00
CA SER A 209 -9.02 4.11 -2.42
C SER A 209 -8.84 3.08 -1.30
N LYS A 210 -9.73 2.10 -1.22
CA LYS A 210 -9.70 1.07 -0.17
C LYS A 210 -10.44 -0.17 -0.64
N LEU A 211 -9.96 -1.35 -0.25
CA LEU A 211 -10.72 -2.58 -0.47
C LEU A 211 -11.88 -2.67 0.52
N THR A 212 -12.97 -3.27 0.07
CA THR A 212 -14.07 -3.72 0.94
C THR A 212 -14.07 -5.24 1.00
N LYS A 213 -14.94 -5.84 1.83
CA LYS A 213 -15.04 -7.31 1.93
C LYS A 213 -15.32 -7.95 0.57
N ASP A 214 -16.12 -7.27 -0.24
CA ASP A 214 -16.75 -7.71 -1.47
C ASP A 214 -16.37 -6.88 -2.70
N GLY A 215 -15.43 -5.94 -2.58
CA GLY A 215 -15.01 -5.11 -3.70
C GLY A 215 -14.06 -3.98 -3.30
N LYS A 216 -14.34 -2.75 -3.74
CA LYS A 216 -13.46 -1.60 -3.54
C LYS A 216 -14.19 -0.26 -3.61
N LEU A 217 -13.60 0.73 -2.96
CA LEU A 217 -13.97 2.14 -3.03
C LEU A 217 -12.86 2.91 -3.72
N ILE A 218 -13.23 3.84 -4.61
CA ILE A 218 -12.31 4.80 -5.22
C ILE A 218 -13.00 6.17 -5.16
N LEU A 219 -12.38 7.12 -4.49
CA LEU A 219 -12.83 8.49 -4.39
C LEU A 219 -11.78 9.38 -5.03
N SER A 220 -12.19 10.11 -6.05
CA SER A 220 -11.40 11.12 -6.74
C SER A 220 -12.03 12.49 -6.54
N LYS A 221 -11.39 13.55 -7.04
CA LYS A 221 -11.95 14.90 -7.05
C LYS A 221 -13.38 14.95 -7.59
N ASP A 222 -13.64 14.26 -8.70
CA ASP A 222 -14.86 14.44 -9.49
C ASP A 222 -15.86 13.29 -9.31
N HIS A 223 -15.40 12.12 -8.83
CA HIS A 223 -16.24 10.93 -8.75
C HIS A 223 -15.94 10.06 -7.53
N PHE A 224 -17.01 9.49 -6.97
CA PHE A 224 -16.99 8.39 -6.02
C PHE A 224 -17.46 7.11 -6.72
N THR A 225 -16.63 6.08 -6.67
CA THR A 225 -16.90 4.77 -7.27
C THR A 225 -16.93 3.72 -6.17
N LYS A 226 -18.03 2.98 -6.09
CA LYS A 226 -18.20 1.83 -5.23
C LYS A 226 -18.43 0.60 -6.08
N GLN A 227 -17.56 -0.39 -5.93
CA GLN A 227 -17.72 -1.70 -6.56
C GLN A 227 -18.01 -2.75 -5.48
N THR A 228 -19.05 -3.56 -5.70
CA THR A 228 -19.43 -4.70 -4.87
C THR A 228 -19.70 -5.89 -5.80
N GLY A 229 -18.82 -6.89 -5.81
CA GLY A 229 -18.86 -7.97 -6.79
C GLY A 229 -18.77 -7.44 -8.22
N SER A 230 -19.77 -7.78 -9.04
CA SER A 230 -19.95 -7.26 -10.40
C SER A 230 -20.60 -5.88 -10.46
N ASP A 231 -21.22 -5.43 -9.37
CA ASP A 231 -22.00 -4.20 -9.36
C ASP A 231 -21.07 -2.99 -9.19
N LEU A 232 -21.24 -2.01 -10.06
CA LEU A 232 -20.46 -0.78 -10.09
C LEU A 232 -21.39 0.43 -9.99
N ALA A 233 -21.31 1.15 -8.89
CA ALA A 233 -21.94 2.46 -8.71
C ALA A 233 -20.89 3.55 -8.85
N LYS A 234 -21.19 4.58 -9.64
CA LYS A 234 -20.33 5.75 -9.82
C LYS A 234 -21.18 7.01 -9.73
N GLU A 235 -20.82 7.87 -8.79
CA GLU A 235 -21.53 9.10 -8.44
C GLU A 235 -20.58 10.29 -8.61
N GLU A 236 -21.12 11.44 -9.00
CA GLU A 236 -20.35 12.70 -9.04
C GLU A 236 -20.09 13.23 -7.64
N VAL A 237 -18.92 13.84 -7.44
CA VAL A 237 -18.53 14.47 -6.17
C VAL A 237 -18.55 15.98 -6.35
N ASN A 238 -19.39 16.67 -5.57
CA ASN A 238 -19.39 18.13 -5.61
C ASN A 238 -18.17 18.71 -4.90
N ALA A 239 -17.83 19.95 -5.25
CA ALA A 239 -16.78 20.70 -4.58
C ALA A 239 -17.09 20.81 -3.07
N GLY A 240 -16.16 20.34 -2.24
CA GLY A 240 -16.29 20.35 -0.78
C GLY A 240 -16.76 19.03 -0.16
N ASP A 241 -17.38 18.13 -0.94
CA ASP A 241 -17.94 16.89 -0.40
C ASP A 241 -16.91 15.78 -0.18
N PHE A 242 -15.73 15.87 -0.81
CA PHE A 242 -14.69 14.83 -0.77
C PHE A 242 -14.37 14.37 0.65
N GLN A 243 -14.11 15.30 1.58
CA GLN A 243 -13.72 14.94 2.94
C GLN A 243 -14.85 14.24 3.70
N THR A 244 -16.09 14.69 3.51
CA THR A 244 -17.27 14.08 4.13
C THR A 244 -17.47 12.66 3.62
N ILE A 245 -17.45 12.47 2.30
CA ILE A 245 -17.59 11.15 1.66
C ILE A 245 -16.43 10.24 2.10
N PHE A 246 -15.20 10.76 2.14
CA PHE A 246 -14.04 10.00 2.59
C PHE A 246 -14.23 9.47 4.01
N ILE A 247 -14.60 10.34 4.96
CA ILE A 247 -14.80 9.91 6.35
C ILE A 247 -15.92 8.89 6.48
N GLN A 248 -17.06 9.12 5.83
CA GLN A 248 -18.24 8.26 5.92
C GLN A 248 -18.02 6.92 5.24
N ALA A 249 -17.49 6.90 4.02
CA ALA A 249 -17.39 5.66 3.24
C ALA A 249 -16.16 4.81 3.61
N PHE A 250 -15.08 5.41 4.12
CA PHE A 250 -13.82 4.69 4.33
C PHE A 250 -13.57 4.27 5.78
N PHE A 251 -14.30 4.79 6.77
CA PHE A 251 -14.09 4.49 8.19
C PHE A 251 -15.34 4.10 8.98
N ASP A 252 -16.52 4.14 8.38
CA ASP A 252 -17.75 3.62 8.98
C ASP A 252 -18.04 2.20 8.44
#